data_AF-A0A7S2KEV1-F1
#
_entry.id   AF-A0A7S2KEV1-F1
#
_cell.length_a   1.000
_cell.length_b   1.000
_cell.length_c   1.000
_cell.angle_alpha   90.00
_cell.angle_beta   90.00
_cell.angle_gamma   90.00
#
_symmetry.space_group_name_H-M   'P 1'
#
loop_
_entity.id
_entity.type
_entity.pdbx_description
1 polymer ?
#
loop_
_entity_poly.entity_id
_entity_poly.type
_entity_poly.pdbx_seq_one_letter_code
_entity_poly.pdbx_strand_id
1 'polypeptide(L)'
;MPSIKTIGGGTFFGCEQLVELDFPECLEQIGKSAAIGCINLRRISIPLKSDMLMDNDNLGENYYWQFRYCIRLTTVDLVGGLHKTISSLHLERWKNEMKEEINRINLILPNDTGDKAFTIQRWIQSVIRKMESCTVGHQNLLMEATTLLEIALWKVKLDEMGEGDDTCTKNELRVTSGASIVVKNVLPF
;
A
#
# COMPACT_ATOMS: atom_id res chain seq x y z
N MET A 1 -4.88 8.16 22.17
CA MET A 1 -5.61 6.93 22.52
C MET A 1 -4.62 5.88 22.99
N PRO A 2 -4.97 5.02 23.96
CA PRO A 2 -4.08 3.96 24.42
C PRO A 2 -3.67 3.07 23.24
N SER A 3 -2.36 2.82 23.09
CA SER A 3 -1.83 2.01 21.99
C SER A 3 -2.04 0.53 22.27
N ILE A 4 -3.25 0.04 22.02
CA ILE A 4 -3.51 -1.39 22.08
C ILE A 4 -2.90 -2.02 20.84
N LYS A 5 -1.87 -2.84 21.05
CA LYS A 5 -1.15 -3.55 19.99
C LYS A 5 -1.71 -4.93 19.70
N THR A 6 -2.30 -5.59 20.69
CA THR A 6 -2.78 -6.97 20.55
C THR A 6 -4.13 -7.12 21.22
N ILE A 7 -5.06 -7.77 20.52
CA ILE A 7 -6.33 -8.21 21.08
C ILE A 7 -6.23 -9.72 21.33
N GLY A 8 -6.48 -10.13 22.57
CA GLY A 8 -6.41 -11.53 22.96
C GLY A 8 -7.49 -12.37 22.27
N GLY A 9 -7.22 -13.66 22.13
CA GLY A 9 -8.22 -14.60 21.61
C GLY A 9 -9.47 -14.64 22.49
N GLY A 10 -10.65 -14.63 21.87
CA GLY A 10 -11.94 -14.66 22.57
C GLY A 10 -12.34 -13.39 23.33
N THR A 11 -11.66 -12.25 23.15
CA THR A 11 -11.91 -11.01 23.92
C THR A 11 -13.39 -10.54 23.89
N PHE A 12 -14.05 -10.70 22.74
CA PHE A 12 -15.46 -10.37 22.51
C PHE A 12 -16.30 -11.62 22.18
N PHE A 13 -15.89 -12.80 22.66
CA PHE A 13 -16.59 -14.04 22.36
C PHE A 13 -18.04 -14.00 22.88
N GLY A 14 -19.01 -14.21 21.99
CA GLY A 14 -20.43 -14.26 22.32
C GLY A 14 -21.04 -12.91 22.70
N CYS A 15 -20.40 -11.79 22.36
CA CYS A 15 -20.95 -10.47 22.64
C CYS A 15 -22.12 -10.13 21.71
N GLU A 16 -23.33 -10.59 22.06
CA GLU A 16 -24.53 -10.37 21.25
C GLU A 16 -25.00 -8.91 21.23
N GLN A 17 -24.63 -8.08 22.20
CA GLN A 17 -24.99 -6.66 22.23
C GLN A 17 -24.02 -5.77 21.43
N LEU A 18 -22.90 -6.33 20.94
CA LEU A 18 -21.90 -5.58 20.21
C LEU A 18 -22.39 -5.30 18.79
N VAL A 19 -22.64 -4.02 18.47
CA VAL A 19 -23.13 -3.57 17.16
C VAL A 19 -21.99 -3.05 16.29
N GLU A 20 -21.03 -2.36 16.91
CA GLU A 20 -19.89 -1.74 16.23
C GLU A 20 -18.61 -2.03 17.01
N LEU A 21 -17.51 -2.22 16.28
CA LEU A 21 -16.19 -2.47 16.88
C LEU A 21 -15.11 -1.69 16.15
N ASP A 22 -14.55 -0.70 16.82
CA ASP A 22 -13.48 0.13 16.29
C ASP A 22 -12.12 -0.32 16.81
N PHE A 23 -11.28 -0.85 15.90
CA PHE A 23 -9.90 -1.20 16.23
C PHE A 23 -8.97 0.01 16.08
N PRO A 24 -7.98 0.18 16.97
CA PRO A 24 -7.04 1.28 16.89
C PRO A 24 -6.04 1.09 15.74
N GLU A 25 -5.54 2.19 15.19
CA GLU A 25 -4.57 2.17 14.07
C GLU A 25 -3.26 1.43 14.41
N CYS A 26 -2.88 1.45 15.70
CA CYS A 26 -1.68 0.79 16.18
C CYS A 26 -1.85 -0.72 16.42
N LEU A 27 -3.04 -1.29 16.19
CA LEU A 27 -3.28 -2.72 16.39
C LEU A 27 -2.42 -3.53 15.43
N GLU A 28 -1.67 -4.49 15.97
CA GLU A 28 -0.76 -5.37 15.26
C GLU A 28 -1.37 -6.76 15.08
N GLN A 29 -2.14 -7.26 16.06
CA GLN A 29 -2.67 -8.63 16.02
C GLN A 29 -4.05 -8.77 16.66
N ILE A 30 -4.93 -9.56 16.02
CA ILE A 30 -6.22 -10.03 16.56
C ILE A 30 -6.13 -11.53 16.79
N GLY A 31 -6.24 -11.94 18.05
CA GLY A 31 -6.19 -13.33 18.45
C GLY A 31 -7.37 -14.17 17.94
N LYS A 32 -7.14 -15.49 17.88
CA LYS A 32 -8.14 -16.48 17.49
C LYS A 32 -9.45 -16.29 18.26
N SER A 33 -10.55 -16.41 17.56
CA SER A 33 -11.89 -16.29 18.14
C SER A 33 -12.25 -14.93 18.76
N ALA A 34 -11.47 -13.86 18.51
CA ALA A 34 -11.63 -12.56 19.18
C ALA A 34 -13.05 -12.02 19.19
N ALA A 35 -13.85 -12.22 18.13
CA ALA A 35 -15.23 -11.74 18.04
C ALA A 35 -16.20 -12.84 17.56
N ILE A 36 -15.94 -14.11 17.88
CA ILE A 36 -16.85 -15.20 17.51
C ILE A 36 -18.22 -15.01 18.15
N GLY A 37 -19.29 -15.24 17.39
CA GLY A 37 -20.64 -15.23 17.92
C GLY A 37 -21.19 -13.83 18.22
N CYS A 38 -20.53 -12.77 17.75
CA CYS A 38 -21.07 -11.41 17.79
C CYS A 38 -22.18 -11.26 16.72
N ILE A 39 -23.35 -11.84 16.97
CA ILE A 39 -24.43 -11.97 15.97
C ILE A 39 -25.02 -10.63 15.52
N ASN A 40 -24.92 -9.59 16.35
CA ASN A 40 -25.44 -8.25 16.04
C ASN A 40 -24.37 -7.28 15.54
N LEU A 41 -23.12 -7.71 15.40
CA LEU A 41 -22.03 -6.88 14.91
C LEU A 41 -22.28 -6.54 13.45
N ARG A 42 -22.43 -5.25 13.14
CA ARG A 42 -22.76 -4.74 11.78
C ARG A 42 -21.58 -4.10 11.10
N ARG A 43 -20.78 -3.37 11.88
CA ARG A 43 -19.67 -2.54 11.42
C ARG A 43 -18.41 -2.84 12.22
N ILE A 44 -17.28 -2.95 11.54
CA ILE A 44 -15.97 -2.98 12.21
C ILE A 44 -15.00 -2.03 11.51
N SER A 45 -14.17 -1.33 12.28
CA SER A 45 -13.08 -0.53 11.73
C SER A 45 -11.76 -1.26 11.93
N ILE A 46 -11.10 -1.74 10.87
CA ILE A 46 -9.87 -2.55 10.92
C ILE A 46 -8.68 -1.76 10.33
N PRO A 47 -7.48 -1.80 10.95
CA PRO A 47 -6.30 -1.21 10.34
C PRO A 47 -5.79 -2.02 9.13
N LEU A 48 -5.25 -1.31 8.13
CA LEU A 48 -4.70 -1.92 6.91
C LEU A 48 -3.34 -2.60 7.18
N LYS A 49 -3.38 -3.84 7.68
CA LYS A 49 -2.18 -4.67 7.89
C LYS A 49 -2.41 -6.11 7.40
N SER A 50 -1.50 -6.60 6.57
CA SER A 50 -1.54 -7.96 5.99
C SER A 50 -1.65 -9.06 7.05
N ASP A 51 -0.98 -8.87 8.19
CA ASP A 51 -0.71 -9.96 9.13
C ASP A 51 -1.48 -9.85 10.45
N MET A 52 -2.58 -9.10 10.45
CA MET A 52 -3.32 -8.83 11.69
C MET A 52 -4.24 -9.99 12.10
N LEU A 53 -4.76 -10.76 11.15
CA LEU A 53 -5.73 -11.84 11.40
C LEU A 53 -5.06 -13.22 11.56
N MET A 54 -3.79 -13.25 11.94
CA MET A 54 -2.99 -14.48 11.96
C MET A 54 -3.42 -15.45 13.06
N ASP A 55 -3.49 -16.72 12.68
CA ASP A 55 -3.52 -17.88 13.56
C ASP A 55 -2.16 -18.61 13.41
N ASN A 56 -1.46 -18.82 14.53
CA ASN A 56 -0.20 -19.56 14.58
C ASN A 56 -0.44 -21.02 14.99
N ASP A 57 -1.66 -21.52 14.84
CA ASP A 57 -1.93 -22.93 15.04
C ASP A 57 -1.17 -23.73 13.97
N ASN A 58 -0.16 -24.48 14.41
CA ASN A 58 0.66 -25.42 13.62
C ASN A 58 -0.18 -26.58 12.98
N LEU A 59 -1.46 -26.35 12.67
CA LEU A 59 -2.43 -27.32 12.18
C LEU A 59 -2.53 -27.39 10.65
N GLY A 60 -1.74 -26.62 9.91
CA GLY A 60 -1.59 -26.78 8.46
C GLY A 60 -2.75 -26.26 7.60
N GLU A 61 -3.78 -25.65 8.19
CA GLU A 61 -4.92 -25.09 7.45
C GLU A 61 -5.24 -23.64 7.87
N ASN A 62 -5.34 -22.74 6.88
CA ASN A 62 -5.60 -21.30 7.05
C ASN A 62 -7.07 -21.02 7.42
N TYR A 63 -7.47 -21.30 8.66
CA TYR A 63 -8.81 -20.96 9.15
C TYR A 63 -8.84 -19.63 9.89
N TYR A 64 -9.78 -18.75 9.55
CA TYR A 64 -9.87 -17.40 10.11
C TYR A 64 -11.03 -17.27 11.09
N TRP A 65 -10.87 -17.79 12.30
CA TRP A 65 -11.99 -17.84 13.23
C TRP A 65 -12.34 -16.53 13.93
N GLN A 66 -11.66 -15.41 13.69
CA GLN A 66 -11.83 -14.16 14.44
C GLN A 66 -13.26 -13.59 14.37
N PHE A 67 -13.93 -13.70 13.21
CA PHE A 67 -15.28 -13.17 12.98
C PHE A 67 -16.30 -14.26 12.63
N ARG A 68 -16.06 -15.51 13.05
CA ARG A 68 -16.99 -16.62 12.80
C ARG A 68 -18.34 -16.35 13.50
N TYR A 69 -19.44 -16.70 12.84
CA TYR A 69 -20.81 -16.47 13.31
C TYR A 69 -21.21 -14.99 13.49
N CYS A 70 -20.43 -14.04 12.96
CA CYS A 70 -20.84 -12.63 12.83
C CYS A 70 -21.81 -12.45 11.65
N ILE A 71 -23.02 -13.00 11.78
CA ILE A 71 -24.00 -13.08 10.69
C ILE A 71 -24.42 -11.71 10.14
N ARG A 72 -24.51 -10.68 10.99
CA ARG A 72 -24.95 -9.32 10.61
C ARG A 72 -23.83 -8.40 10.16
N LEU A 73 -22.58 -8.88 10.13
CA LEU A 73 -21.45 -8.06 9.71
C LEU A 73 -21.54 -7.80 8.21
N THR A 74 -21.84 -6.56 7.84
CA THR A 74 -22.03 -6.11 6.46
C THR A 74 -20.99 -5.08 6.03
N THR A 75 -20.48 -4.30 7.00
CA THR A 75 -19.65 -3.13 6.74
C THR A 75 -18.33 -3.29 7.46
N VAL A 76 -17.24 -3.01 6.74
CA VAL A 76 -15.89 -3.01 7.27
C VAL A 76 -15.24 -1.71 6.80
N ASP A 77 -14.67 -0.96 7.72
CA ASP A 77 -14.03 0.31 7.44
C ASP A 77 -12.53 0.16 7.65
N LEU A 78 -11.75 0.62 6.67
CA LEU A 78 -10.30 0.58 6.76
C LEU A 78 -9.79 1.85 7.44
N VAL A 79 -9.12 1.69 8.57
CA VAL A 79 -8.48 2.77 9.33
C VAL A 79 -6.95 2.67 9.23
N GLY A 80 -6.23 3.76 9.54
CA GLY A 80 -4.78 3.81 9.52
C GLY A 80 -4.16 4.58 8.36
N GLY A 81 -2.87 4.29 8.08
CA GLY A 81 -1.99 5.07 7.19
C GLY A 81 -2.47 5.28 5.76
N LEU A 82 -3.56 4.63 5.35
CA LEU A 82 -4.26 4.84 4.09
C LEU A 82 -4.60 6.32 3.86
N HIS A 83 -5.14 7.03 4.86
CA HIS A 83 -5.45 8.45 4.70
C HIS A 83 -4.20 9.30 4.46
N LYS A 84 -3.09 8.98 5.13
CA LYS A 84 -1.82 9.70 4.95
C LYS A 84 -1.25 9.44 3.55
N THR A 85 -1.25 8.20 3.10
CA THR A 85 -0.74 7.84 1.77
C THR A 85 -1.62 8.38 0.65
N ILE A 86 -2.95 8.26 0.76
CA ILE A 86 -3.91 8.88 -0.17
C ILE A 86 -3.67 10.40 -0.24
N SER A 87 -3.40 11.04 0.90
CA SER A 87 -3.14 12.49 0.94
C SER A 87 -1.77 12.87 0.39
N SER A 88 -0.77 11.96 0.40
CA SER A 88 0.54 12.21 -0.18
C SER A 88 0.61 12.00 -1.70
N LEU A 89 -0.42 11.38 -2.31
CA LEU A 89 -0.46 11.19 -3.75
C LEU A 89 -0.83 12.52 -4.44
N HIS A 90 0.06 13.02 -5.28
CA HIS A 90 -0.17 14.25 -6.04
C HIS A 90 -1.20 14.09 -7.18
N LEU A 91 -1.37 12.88 -7.72
CA LEU A 91 -2.28 12.63 -8.83
C LEU A 91 -3.71 12.33 -8.33
N GLU A 92 -4.63 13.25 -8.62
CA GLU A 92 -6.09 13.11 -8.43
C GLU A 92 -6.62 11.77 -8.95
N ARG A 93 -6.07 11.27 -10.07
CA ARG A 93 -6.42 9.98 -10.66
C ARG A 93 -6.21 8.82 -9.68
N TRP A 94 -5.04 8.72 -9.04
CA TRP A 94 -4.75 7.62 -8.12
C TRP A 94 -5.52 7.73 -6.81
N LYS A 95 -5.77 8.96 -6.35
CA LYS A 95 -6.66 9.24 -5.23
C LYS A 95 -8.08 8.70 -5.48
N ASN A 96 -8.59 8.90 -6.70
CA ASN A 96 -9.91 8.40 -7.09
C ASN A 96 -9.90 6.88 -7.29
N GLU A 97 -8.88 6.31 -7.92
CA GLU A 97 -8.75 4.84 -8.06
C GLU A 97 -8.70 4.13 -6.70
N MET A 98 -7.98 4.69 -5.72
CA MET A 98 -7.95 4.14 -4.35
C MET A 98 -9.30 4.25 -3.65
N LYS A 99 -9.98 5.40 -3.74
CA LYS A 99 -11.33 5.58 -3.18
C LYS A 99 -12.33 4.62 -3.82
N GLU A 100 -12.26 4.43 -5.13
CA GLU A 100 -13.09 3.47 -5.82
C GLU A 100 -12.79 2.04 -5.39
N GLU A 101 -11.53 1.66 -5.17
CA GLU A 101 -11.19 0.32 -4.69
C GLU A 101 -11.71 0.06 -3.27
N ILE A 102 -11.59 1.05 -2.39
CA ILE A 102 -12.18 1.00 -1.06
C ILE A 102 -13.70 0.89 -1.17
N ASN A 103 -14.34 1.70 -2.01
CA ASN A 103 -15.79 1.68 -2.21
C ASN A 103 -16.32 0.40 -2.88
N ARG A 104 -15.58 -0.14 -3.86
CA ARG A 104 -15.90 -1.41 -4.55
C ARG A 104 -15.96 -2.56 -3.57
N ILE A 105 -15.18 -2.49 -2.49
CA ILE A 105 -15.08 -3.58 -1.53
C ILE A 105 -15.83 -3.27 -0.22
N ASN A 106 -16.14 -2.00 0.04
CA ASN A 106 -17.18 -1.58 0.99
C ASN A 106 -18.60 -2.04 0.57
N LEU A 107 -18.78 -2.55 -0.66
CA LEU A 107 -20.04 -3.15 -1.09
C LEU A 107 -20.12 -4.63 -0.67
N ILE A 108 -20.71 -4.83 0.51
CA ILE A 108 -21.36 -6.05 0.97
C ILE A 108 -20.39 -7.23 1.14
N LEU A 109 -19.95 -7.44 2.38
CA LEU A 109 -19.44 -8.76 2.77
C LEU A 109 -20.45 -9.82 2.34
N PRO A 110 -20.04 -10.89 1.65
CA PRO A 110 -20.95 -11.94 1.24
C PRO A 110 -21.71 -12.42 2.48
N ASN A 111 -23.04 -12.41 2.40
CA ASN A 111 -23.93 -12.91 3.46
C ASN A 111 -23.88 -14.45 3.58
N ASP A 112 -22.91 -15.07 2.91
CA ASP A 112 -22.67 -16.49 3.02
C ASP A 112 -22.10 -16.79 4.41
N THR A 113 -22.50 -17.94 4.95
CA THR A 113 -21.98 -18.53 6.18
C THR A 113 -20.47 -18.85 6.13
N GLY A 114 -19.85 -18.68 4.96
CA GLY A 114 -18.42 -18.75 4.72
C GLY A 114 -17.61 -17.72 5.53
N ASP A 115 -16.31 -17.99 5.60
CA ASP A 115 -15.38 -17.36 6.51
C ASP A 115 -15.20 -15.85 6.19
N LYS A 116 -16.06 -14.99 6.73
CA LYS A 116 -16.03 -13.52 6.49
C LYS A 116 -14.64 -12.92 6.75
N ALA A 117 -13.91 -13.50 7.69
CA ALA A 117 -12.56 -13.09 8.01
C ALA A 117 -11.58 -13.36 6.84
N PHE A 118 -11.76 -14.45 6.07
CA PHE A 118 -11.01 -14.70 4.83
C PHE A 118 -11.26 -13.61 3.78
N THR A 119 -12.53 -13.23 3.57
CA THR A 119 -12.88 -12.15 2.63
C THR A 119 -12.26 -10.81 3.06
N ILE A 120 -12.30 -10.49 4.36
CA ILE A 120 -11.67 -9.29 4.91
C ILE A 120 -10.16 -9.32 4.67
N GLN A 121 -9.50 -10.46 4.88
CA GLN A 121 -8.07 -10.56 4.65
C GLN A 121 -7.69 -10.41 3.17
N ARG A 122 -8.43 -11.08 2.29
CA ARG A 122 -8.29 -10.93 0.83
C ARG A 122 -8.47 -9.48 0.40
N TRP A 123 -9.42 -8.79 1.01
CA TRP A 123 -9.63 -7.37 0.77
C TRP A 123 -8.42 -6.54 1.17
N ILE A 124 -7.96 -6.68 2.42
CA ILE A 124 -6.79 -5.96 2.92
C ILE A 124 -5.58 -6.18 2.01
N GLN A 125 -5.34 -7.42 1.57
CA GLN A 125 -4.26 -7.73 0.62
C GLN A 125 -4.45 -7.05 -0.74
N SER A 126 -5.68 -6.98 -1.27
CA SER A 126 -5.97 -6.29 -2.54
C SER A 126 -5.67 -4.80 -2.44
N VAL A 127 -6.11 -4.15 -1.35
CA VAL A 127 -5.89 -2.72 -1.12
C VAL A 127 -4.40 -2.42 -0.93
N ILE A 128 -3.68 -3.23 -0.16
CA ILE A 128 -2.22 -3.08 0.02
C ILE A 128 -1.50 -3.18 -1.33
N ARG A 129 -1.78 -4.21 -2.13
CA ARG A 129 -1.16 -4.38 -3.45
C ARG A 129 -1.44 -3.21 -4.40
N LYS A 130 -2.68 -2.71 -4.41
CA LYS A 130 -3.05 -1.55 -5.23
C LYS A 130 -2.34 -0.29 -4.76
N MET A 131 -2.19 -0.13 -3.45
CA MET A 131 -1.49 1.00 -2.83
C MET A 131 0.01 0.99 -3.13
N GLU A 132 0.64 -0.18 -3.08
CA GLU A 132 2.02 -0.37 -3.52
C GLU A 132 2.17 -0.04 -5.01
N SER A 133 1.26 -0.53 -5.85
CA SER A 133 1.25 -0.23 -7.29
C SER A 133 1.14 1.26 -7.59
N CYS A 134 0.27 2.01 -6.89
CA CYS A 134 0.18 3.46 -7.04
C CYS A 134 1.46 4.17 -6.59
N THR A 135 2.09 3.70 -5.52
CA THR A 135 3.32 4.29 -4.99
C THR A 135 4.49 4.10 -5.97
N VAL A 136 4.64 2.90 -6.52
CA VAL A 136 5.65 2.60 -7.55
C VAL A 136 5.40 3.41 -8.82
N GLY A 137 4.14 3.51 -9.25
CA GLY A 137 3.76 4.37 -10.37
C GLY A 137 4.16 5.83 -10.16
N HIS A 138 3.97 6.34 -8.93
CA HIS A 138 4.37 7.71 -8.58
C HIS A 138 5.87 7.92 -8.68
N GLN A 139 6.65 7.00 -8.10
CA GLN A 139 8.10 7.05 -8.12
C GLN A 139 8.66 6.99 -9.55
N ASN A 140 8.06 6.17 -10.42
CA ASN A 140 8.46 6.09 -11.83
C ASN A 140 8.21 7.40 -12.58
N LEU A 141 7.03 8.02 -12.40
CA LEU A 141 6.75 9.32 -13.03
C LEU A 141 7.68 10.42 -12.54
N LEU A 142 8.02 10.42 -11.25
CA LEU A 142 9.01 11.36 -10.70
C LEU A 142 10.38 11.14 -11.34
N MET A 143 10.82 9.89 -11.48
CA MET A 143 12.09 9.55 -12.11
C MET A 143 12.14 9.96 -13.60
N GLU A 144 11.07 9.70 -14.36
CA GLU A 144 10.95 10.14 -15.76
C GLU A 144 11.00 11.68 -15.88
N ALA A 145 10.29 12.40 -15.01
CA ALA A 145 10.33 13.86 -15.00
C ALA A 145 11.73 14.40 -14.68
N THR A 146 12.44 13.79 -13.72
CA THR A 146 13.82 14.21 -13.37
C THR A 146 14.81 13.95 -14.49
N THR A 147 14.73 12.80 -15.17
CA THR A 147 15.64 12.48 -16.29
C THR A 147 15.43 13.40 -17.49
N LEU A 148 14.17 13.75 -17.80
CA LEU A 148 13.86 14.74 -18.84
C LEU A 148 14.38 16.14 -18.48
N LEU A 149 14.24 16.56 -17.22
CA LEU A 149 14.77 17.84 -16.75
C LEU A 149 16.31 17.89 -16.86
N GLU A 150 16.99 16.81 -16.47
CA GLU A 150 18.44 16.70 -16.61
C GLU A 150 18.85 16.81 -18.09
N ILE A 151 18.22 16.04 -18.98
CA ILE A 151 18.51 16.10 -20.43
C ILE A 151 18.31 17.52 -20.98
N ALA A 152 17.23 18.20 -20.59
CA ALA A 152 16.98 19.59 -20.99
C ALA A 152 18.09 20.53 -20.49
N LEU A 153 18.55 20.36 -19.24
CA LEU A 153 19.64 21.14 -18.66
C LEU A 153 20.96 20.91 -19.42
N TRP A 154 21.28 19.66 -19.76
CA TRP A 154 22.46 19.32 -20.57
C TRP A 154 22.41 19.96 -21.96
N LYS A 155 21.22 19.98 -22.58
CA LYS A 155 21.02 20.64 -23.88
C LYS A 155 21.28 22.13 -23.83
N VAL A 156 20.71 22.83 -22.84
CA VAL A 156 20.94 24.28 -22.64
C VAL A 156 22.43 24.57 -22.43
N LYS A 157 23.11 23.76 -21.62
CA LYS A 157 24.55 23.90 -21.37
C LYS A 157 25.41 23.71 -22.62
N LEU A 158 25.00 22.85 -23.56
CA LEU A 158 25.68 22.67 -24.84
C LEU A 158 25.44 23.86 -25.78
N ASP A 159 24.23 24.40 -25.79
CA ASP A 159 23.87 25.56 -26.63
C ASP A 159 24.63 26.83 -26.18
N GLU A 160 24.84 27.04 -24.88
CA GLU A 160 25.65 28.16 -24.34
C GLU A 160 27.15 28.08 -24.71
N MET A 161 27.67 26.89 -25.02
CA MET A 161 29.07 26.72 -25.48
C MET A 161 29.25 26.90 -26.99
N GLY A 162 28.15 27.05 -27.75
CA GLY A 162 28.14 27.17 -29.21
C GLY A 162 28.22 28.60 -29.76
N GLU A 163 28.10 29.64 -28.92
CA GLU A 163 28.24 31.05 -29.33
C GLU A 163 29.62 31.64 -28.99
N GLY A 164 30.68 30.92 -29.38
CA GLY A 164 32.06 31.34 -29.21
C GLY A 164 32.90 31.09 -30.45
N ASP A 165 32.83 32.05 -31.37
CA ASP A 165 33.76 32.39 -32.47
C ASP A 165 34.31 31.26 -33.38
N ASP A 166 34.12 31.52 -34.66
CA ASP A 166 34.46 30.70 -35.82
C ASP A 166 35.99 30.69 -36.03
N THR A 167 36.76 29.96 -35.20
CA THR A 167 38.13 29.58 -35.57
C THR A 167 38.48 28.15 -35.17
N CYS A 168 38.64 27.34 -36.23
CA CYS A 168 39.35 26.07 -36.31
C CYS A 168 40.26 25.72 -35.11
N THR A 169 39.85 24.77 -34.27
CA THR A 169 40.71 23.65 -33.84
C THR A 169 39.83 22.48 -33.38
N LYS A 170 40.00 21.34 -34.06
CA LYS A 170 39.51 20.03 -33.62
C LYS A 170 40.21 19.68 -32.29
N ASN A 171 39.59 20.03 -31.16
CA ASN A 171 39.99 19.51 -29.87
C ASN A 171 38.89 18.56 -29.38
N GLU A 172 39.21 17.26 -29.39
CA GLU A 172 38.43 16.22 -28.73
C GLU A 172 38.37 16.51 -27.22
N LEU A 173 37.37 17.28 -26.82
CA LEU A 173 37.08 17.52 -25.41
C LEU A 173 36.40 16.27 -24.84
N ARG A 174 37.23 15.41 -24.23
CA ARG A 174 36.81 14.26 -23.42
C ARG A 174 35.84 14.74 -22.34
N VAL A 175 34.56 14.41 -22.49
CA VAL A 175 33.56 14.56 -21.44
C VAL A 175 33.84 13.50 -20.38
N THR A 176 34.60 13.86 -19.34
CA THR A 176 34.64 13.07 -18.12
C THR A 176 33.36 13.34 -17.34
N SER A 177 32.36 12.47 -17.50
CA SER A 177 31.29 12.32 -16.54
C SER A 177 31.93 12.13 -15.15
N GLY A 178 31.53 12.95 -14.18
CA GLY A 178 31.95 12.84 -12.78
C GLY A 178 31.47 11.57 -12.09
N ALA A 179 30.95 10.58 -12.81
CA ALA A 179 30.73 9.24 -12.32
C ALA A 179 31.98 8.39 -12.57
N SER A 180 32.67 8.01 -11.48
CA SER A 180 33.68 6.94 -11.48
C SER A 180 33.06 5.60 -11.87
N ILE A 181 32.78 5.38 -13.15
CA ILE A 181 32.49 4.06 -13.70
C ILE A 181 33.43 3.84 -14.88
N VAL A 182 34.54 3.15 -14.58
CA VAL A 182 35.49 2.66 -15.56
C VAL A 182 34.88 1.42 -16.20
N VAL A 183 34.25 1.55 -17.37
CA VAL A 183 33.93 0.39 -18.21
C VAL A 183 35.20 -0.01 -18.96
N LYS A 184 35.99 -0.91 -18.35
CA LYS A 184 37.07 -1.63 -19.04
C LYS A 184 36.45 -2.73 -19.90
N ASN A 185 36.38 -2.51 -21.21
CA ASN A 185 36.65 -3.48 -22.29
C ASN A 185 35.89 -3.11 -23.56
N VAL A 186 36.43 -2.15 -24.31
CA VAL A 186 36.23 -2.14 -25.75
C VAL A 186 37.63 -2.22 -26.35
N LEU A 187 38.01 -3.42 -26.81
CA LEU A 187 39.15 -3.59 -27.70
C LEU A 187 38.69 -3.40 -29.15
N PRO A 188 39.58 -2.92 -30.03
CA PRO A 188 39.25 -2.39 -31.35
C PRO A 188 39.25 -3.47 -32.43
N PHE A 189 38.30 -3.38 -33.35
CA PHE A 189 38.43 -3.17 -34.82
C PHE A 189 37.10 -3.54 -35.47
#